data_AF-A0AA38C850-F1
#
_entry.id   AF-A0AA38C850-F1
#
_cell.length_a   1.000
_cell.length_b   1.000
_cell.length_c   1.000
_cell.angle_alpha   90.00
_cell.angle_beta   90.00
_cell.angle_gamma   90.00
#
_symmetry.space_group_name_H-M   'P 1'
#
loop_
_entity.id
_entity.type
_entity.pdbx_description
1 polymer ?
#
loop_
_entity_poly.entity_id
_entity_poly.type
_entity_poly.pdbx_seq_one_letter_code
_entity_poly.pdbx_strand_id
1 'polypeptide(L)' 'KISEFSEEDGDYMKRFPLLQSFRDVFPEELPGLPPKREFDFTIEIKPGTEPISKAPYRMTTTELVELKAQLQELLTK' A
#
# COMPACT_ATOMS: atom_id res chain seq x y z
N LYS A 1 18.07 6.68 -15.67
CA LYS A 1 18.53 5.43 -15.03
C LYS A 1 17.81 5.35 -13.69
N ILE A 2 16.83 4.47 -13.57
CA ILE A 2 16.21 4.14 -12.30
C ILE A 2 17.29 3.32 -11.57
N SER A 3 17.99 3.98 -10.65
CA SER A 3 19.01 3.35 -9.81
C SER A 3 18.34 2.33 -8.90
N GLU A 4 19.01 1.19 -8.73
CA GLU A 4 18.64 0.09 -7.84
C GLU A 4 18.21 0.62 -6.47
N PHE A 5 16.95 0.38 -6.10
CA PHE A 5 16.51 0.43 -4.72
C PHE A 5 16.94 -0.90 -4.08
N SER A 6 18.14 -0.93 -3.51
CA SER A 6 18.59 -2.03 -2.67
C SER A 6 17.99 -1.91 -1.27
N GLU A 7 17.64 -3.06 -0.67
CA GLU A 7 17.03 -3.17 0.68
C GLU A 7 17.91 -2.61 1.82
N GLU A 8 19.16 -2.22 1.54
CA GLU A 8 20.09 -1.59 2.51
C GLU A 8 19.95 -0.06 2.61
N ASP A 9 18.97 0.55 1.93
CA ASP A 9 18.74 2.00 1.97
C ASP A 9 17.86 2.45 3.15
N GLY A 10 17.99 1.85 4.33
CA GLY A 10 17.19 2.18 5.53
C GLY A 10 17.37 3.61 6.08
N ASP A 11 18.17 4.46 5.44
CA ASP A 11 18.49 5.82 5.89
C ASP A 11 18.18 6.90 4.84
N TYR A 12 17.07 6.76 4.10
CA TYR A 12 16.55 7.83 3.23
C TYR A 12 16.24 9.11 4.03
N MET A 13 15.82 8.98 5.29
CA MET A 13 15.45 10.11 6.15
C MET A 13 16.63 11.00 6.55
N LYS A 14 17.84 10.45 6.78
CA LYS A 14 19.03 11.28 7.07
C LYS A 14 19.66 11.88 5.81
N ARG A 15 19.51 11.23 4.66
CA ARG A 15 20.10 11.70 3.39
C ARG A 15 19.39 12.94 2.82
N PHE A 16 18.10 13.13 3.12
CA PHE A 16 17.31 14.22 2.60
C PHE A 16 16.62 15.01 3.75
N PRO A 17 17.16 16.19 4.12
CA PRO A 17 16.56 17.03 5.18
C PRO A 17 15.10 17.41 4.94
N LEU A 18 14.67 17.43 3.68
CA LEU A 18 13.27 17.65 3.31
C LEU A 18 12.36 16.53 3.82
N LEU A 19 12.77 15.26 3.72
CA LEU A 19 11.97 14.14 4.20
C LEU A 19 11.82 14.18 5.73
N GLN A 20 12.84 14.66 6.44
CA GLN A 20 12.77 14.87 7.88
C GLN A 20 11.67 15.88 8.27
N SER A 21 11.39 16.88 7.44
CA SER A 21 10.30 17.85 7.67
C SER A 21 8.90 17.29 7.41
N PHE A 22 8.78 16.13 6.75
CA PHE A 22 7.52 15.44 6.43
C PHE A 22 7.46 14.04 7.06
N ARG A 23 8.10 13.86 8.22
CA ARG A 23 8.16 12.56 8.91
C ARG A 23 6.77 12.04 9.32
N ASP A 24 5.83 12.95 9.53
CA ASP A 24 4.41 12.69 9.79
C ASP A 24 3.66 12.14 8.55
N VAL A 25 4.08 12.53 7.34
CA VAL A 25 3.50 12.07 6.07
C VAL A 25 4.11 10.74 5.60
N PHE A 26 5.38 10.49 5.94
CA PHE A 26 6.11 9.26 5.59
C PHE A 26 6.54 8.47 6.84
N PRO A 27 5.60 7.97 7.65
CA PRO A 27 5.94 7.12 8.78
C PRO A 27 6.45 5.75 8.30
N GLU A 28 7.26 5.10 9.13
CA GLU A 28 7.78 3.75 8.86
C GLU A 28 6.66 2.70 8.79
N GLU A 29 5.60 2.90 9.57
CA GLU A 29 4.35 2.14 9.52
C GLU A 29 3.16 3.06 9.24
N LEU A 30 2.22 2.60 8.40
CA LEU A 30 1.02 3.38 8.08
C LEU A 30 0.13 3.55 9.32
N PRO A 31 -0.43 4.75 9.57
CA PRO A 31 -1.20 5.07 10.77
C PRO A 31 -2.62 4.44 10.80
N GLY A 32 -2.88 3.43 9.96
CA GLY A 32 -4.18 2.78 9.81
C GLY A 32 -5.04 3.39 8.69
N LEU A 33 -6.36 3.33 8.86
CA LEU A 33 -7.31 3.91 7.92
C LEU A 33 -7.19 5.44 7.89
N PRO A 34 -7.35 6.08 6.72
CA PRO A 34 -7.37 7.53 6.66
C PRO A 34 -8.52 8.09 7.53
N PRO A 35 -8.35 9.27 8.13
CA PRO A 35 -9.42 9.94 8.87
C PRO A 35 -10.70 10.04 8.06
N LYS A 36 -11.85 10.03 8.74
CA LYS A 36 -13.16 10.22 8.09
C LYS A 36 -13.13 11.53 7.31
N ARG A 37 -13.34 11.44 6.00
CA ARG A 37 -13.44 12.60 5.11
C ARG A 37 -14.86 13.15 5.15
N GLU A 38 -15.04 14.43 4.83
CA GLU A 38 -16.36 15.08 4.84
C GLU A 38 -17.30 14.53 3.77
N PHE A 39 -16.75 13.92 2.73
CA PHE A 39 -17.49 13.34 1.61
C PHE A 39 -16.98 11.93 1.29
N ASP A 40 -17.92 11.09 0.84
CA ASP A 40 -17.63 9.74 0.40
C ASP A 40 -17.09 9.74 -1.03
N PHE A 41 -16.07 8.92 -1.27
CA PHE A 41 -15.51 8.73 -2.60
C PHE A 41 -16.41 7.77 -3.37
N THR A 42 -17.07 8.26 -4.41
CA THR A 42 -17.89 7.44 -5.29
C THR A 42 -17.06 6.98 -6.49
N ILE A 43 -17.13 5.68 -6.81
CA ILE A 43 -16.53 5.13 -8.03
C ILE A 43 -17.54 5.28 -9.15
N GLU A 44 -17.35 6.28 -10.01
CA GLU A 44 -18.18 6.47 -11.20
C GLU A 44 -17.88 5.38 -12.24
N ILE A 45 -18.91 4.66 -12.66
CA ILE A 45 -18.83 3.68 -13.74
C ILE A 45 -19.41 4.27 -15.03
N LYS A 46 -18.82 3.93 -16.18
CA LYS A 46 -19.42 4.30 -17.46
C LYS A 46 -20.79 3.61 -17.59
N PRO A 47 -21.83 4.29 -18.10
CA PRO A 47 -23.12 3.64 -18.34
C PRO A 47 -22.97 2.36 -19.15
N GLY A 48 -23.59 1.26 -18.69
CA GLY A 48 -23.48 -0.06 -19.32
C GLY A 48 -22.26 -0.89 -18.91
N THR A 49 -21.47 -0.46 -17.91
CA THR A 49 -20.38 -1.28 -17.35
C THR A 49 -20.94 -2.40 -16.48
N GLU A 50 -20.67 -3.65 -16.85
CA GLU A 50 -21.02 -4.83 -16.05
C GLU A 50 -19.89 -5.17 -15.05
N PRO A 51 -20.21 -5.76 -13.89
CA PRO A 51 -19.19 -6.23 -12.94
C PRO A 51 -18.25 -7.26 -13.57
N ILE A 52 -16.95 -7.15 -13.30
CA ILE A 52 -15.95 -8.09 -13.78
C ILE A 52 -15.67 -9.14 -12.70
N SER A 53 -15.80 -10.40 -13.07
CA SER A 53 -15.35 -11.54 -12.26
C SER A 53 -14.19 -12.24 -12.98
N LYS A 54 -13.03 -12.31 -12.32
CA LYS A 54 -11.82 -12.99 -12.84
C LYS A 54 -11.29 -13.93 -11.77
N ALA A 55 -10.86 -15.12 -12.20
CA ALA A 55 -10.21 -16.05 -11.29
C ALA A 55 -8.87 -15.46 -10.78
N PRO A 56 -8.50 -15.69 -9.51
CA PRO A 56 -7.19 -15.32 -9.00
C PRO A 56 -6.06 -16.00 -9.80
N TYR A 57 -4.92 -15.32 -9.90
CA TYR A 57 -3.72 -15.92 -10.50
C TYR A 57 -3.18 -17.06 -9.63
N ARG A 58 -2.52 -18.01 -10.28
CA ARG A 58 -1.84 -19.11 -9.57
C ARG A 58 -0.63 -18.54 -8.82
N MET A 59 -0.52 -18.91 -7.57
CA MET A 59 0.58 -18.56 -6.67
C MET A 59 1.22 -19.84 -6.13
N THR A 60 2.51 -19.79 -5.88
CA THR A 60 3.27 -20.82 -5.17
C THR A 60 2.90 -20.86 -3.70
N THR A 61 3.29 -21.92 -2.99
CA THR A 61 3.02 -22.06 -1.55
C THR A 61 3.62 -20.92 -0.75
N THR A 62 4.83 -20.46 -1.09
CA THR A 62 5.52 -19.37 -0.38
C THR A 62 4.76 -18.05 -0.54
N GLU A 63 4.32 -17.72 -1.75
CA GLU A 63 3.52 -16.52 -2.02
C GLU A 63 2.17 -16.55 -1.29
N LEU A 64 1.53 -17.72 -1.21
CA LEU A 64 0.26 -17.87 -0.46
C LEU A 64 0.43 -17.68 1.05
N VAL A 65 1.55 -18.14 1.62
CA VAL A 65 1.87 -17.94 3.03
C VAL A 65 2.07 -16.46 3.32
N GLU A 66 2.85 -15.77 2.47
CA GLU A 66 3.09 -14.33 2.60
C GLU A 66 1.81 -13.52 2.43
N LEU A 67 1.02 -13.83 1.39
CA LEU A 67 -0.28 -13.18 1.17
C LEU A 67 -1.20 -13.34 2.38
N LYS A 68 -1.23 -14.55 2.98
CA LYS A 68 -2.02 -14.77 4.19
C LYS A 68 -1.52 -13.94 5.36
N ALA A 69 -0.21 -13.83 5.55
CA ALA A 69 0.38 -13.02 6.63
C ALA A 69 -0.02 -11.55 6.49
N GLN A 70 0.14 -10.98 5.29
CA GLN A 70 -0.23 -9.59 4.99
C GLN A 70 -1.74 -9.34 5.18
N LEU A 71 -2.59 -10.28 4.75
CA LEU A 71 -4.03 -10.17 4.96
C LEU A 71 -4.40 -10.20 6.45
N GLN A 72 -3.74 -11.05 7.25
CA GLN A 72 -3.98 -11.06 8.70
C GLN A 72 -3.58 -9.73 9.33
N GLU A 73 -2.40 -9.19 8.98
CA GLU A 73 -1.95 -7.89 9.46
C GLU A 73 -2.97 -6.79 9.15
N LEU A 74 -3.43 -6.70 7.89
CA LEU A 74 -4.40 -5.69 7.44
C LEU A 74 -5.78 -5.83 8.08
N LEU A 75 -6.21 -7.05 8.43
CA LEU A 75 -7.49 -7.28 9.11
C LEU A 75 -7.43 -6.99 10.62
N THR A 76 -6.23 -7.04 11.21
CA THR A 76 -6.00 -6.75 12.63
C THR A 76 -5.66 -5.29 12.92
N LYS A 77 -5.31 -4.51 11.88
CA LYS A 77 -5.10 -3.06 11.94
C LYS A 77 -6.44 -2.32 11.86
#